data_AF-A0A933RUJ5-F1
#
_entry.id   AF-A0A933RUJ5-F1
#
_cell.length_a   1.000
_cell.length_b   1.000
_cell.length_c   1.000
_cell.angle_alpha   90.00
_cell.angle_beta   90.00
_cell.angle_gamma   90.00
#
_symmetry.space_group_name_H-M   'P 1'
#
loop_
_entity.id
_entity.type
_entity.pdbx_description
1 polymer ?
#
loop_
_entity_poly.entity_id
_entity_poly.type
_entity_poly.pdbx_seq_one_letter_code
_entity_poly.pdbx_strand_id
1 'polypeptide(L)'
;MKAQEERIRPVAPGEASDEDINAILRDTQVGWWRDSRMFGVIAHVPEALRGWVHLITGTATAVDPVTWELMALRGAFVTGCHY
;
A
#
# COMPACT_ATOMS: atom_id res chain seq x y z
N MET A 1 20.85 5.19 -8.54
CA MET A 1 19.64 4.35 -8.64
C MET A 1 18.70 5.07 -9.60
N LYS A 2 18.47 4.56 -10.81
CA LYS A 2 17.50 5.20 -11.73
C LYS A 2 16.10 4.97 -11.13
N ALA A 3 15.29 6.02 -11.02
CA ALA A 3 13.90 5.86 -10.64
C ALA A 3 13.24 4.89 -11.64
N GLN A 4 12.62 3.83 -11.14
CA GLN A 4 11.83 2.93 -11.96
C GLN A 4 10.70 3.75 -12.58
N GLU A 5 10.51 3.62 -13.89
CA GLU A 5 9.53 4.41 -14.63
C GLU A 5 8.12 3.91 -14.26
N GLU A 6 7.45 4.61 -13.35
CA GLU A 6 6.10 4.30 -12.90
C GLU A 6 5.12 4.68 -14.02
N ARG A 7 4.35 3.70 -14.55
CA ARG A 7 3.33 3.94 -15.59
C ARG A 7 2.19 4.85 -15.11
N ILE A 8 1.97 4.89 -13.80
CA ILE A 8 0.95 5.69 -13.14
C ILE A 8 1.66 6.48 -12.04
N ARG A 9 1.56 7.81 -12.07
CA ARG A 9 2.08 8.65 -11.00
C ARG A 9 1.27 8.39 -9.72
N PRO A 10 1.89 7.98 -8.61
CA PRO A 10 1.20 7.84 -7.33
C PRO A 10 0.67 9.19 -6.85
N VAL A 11 -0.54 9.19 -6.29
CA VAL A 11 -1.05 10.34 -5.53
C VAL A 11 -0.26 10.45 -4.24
N ALA A 12 0.38 11.60 -4.00
CA ALA A 12 1.09 11.84 -2.76
C ALA A 12 0.11 12.23 -1.62
N PRO A 13 0.47 11.99 -0.35
CA PRO A 13 -0.36 12.44 0.76
C PRO A 13 -0.54 13.97 0.73
N GLY A 14 -1.79 14.43 0.79
CA GLY A 14 -2.16 15.85 0.65
C GLY A 14 -2.51 16.27 -0.78
N GLU A 15 -2.32 15.42 -1.78
CA GLU A 15 -2.72 15.69 -3.17
C GLU A 15 -4.13 15.17 -3.50
N ALA A 16 -4.71 14.27 -2.70
CA ALA A 16 -6.06 13.79 -2.92
C ALA A 16 -7.09 14.87 -2.53
N SER A 17 -8.18 14.98 -3.28
CA SER A 17 -9.31 15.86 -2.95
C SER A 17 -10.13 15.37 -1.75
N ASP A 18 -10.02 14.09 -1.43
CA ASP A 18 -10.71 13.43 -0.33
C ASP A 18 -9.74 13.32 0.87
N GLU A 19 -10.12 13.93 2.00
CA GLU A 19 -9.25 13.99 3.17
C GLU A 19 -9.07 12.64 3.86
N ASP A 20 -10.04 11.73 3.73
CA ASP A 20 -9.92 10.37 4.26
C ASP A 20 -8.85 9.60 3.47
N ILE A 21 -8.76 9.82 2.16
CA ILE A 21 -7.72 9.25 1.31
C ILE A 21 -6.35 9.82 1.68
N ASN A 22 -6.26 11.13 1.94
CA ASN A 22 -5.02 11.72 2.44
C ASN A 22 -4.59 11.15 3.80
N ALA A 23 -5.55 10.90 4.70
CA ALA A 23 -5.28 10.28 5.99
C ALA A 23 -4.71 8.86 5.82
N ILE A 24 -5.33 8.04 4.95
CA ILE A 24 -4.83 6.70 4.61
C ILE A 24 -3.40 6.76 4.03
N LEU A 25 -3.15 7.66 3.07
CA LEU A 25 -1.83 7.78 2.44
C LEU A 25 -0.74 8.20 3.45
N ARG A 26 -1.06 9.06 4.41
CA ARG A 26 -0.13 9.41 5.50
C ARG A 26 0.13 8.23 6.43
N ASP A 27 -0.90 7.47 6.78
CA ASP A 27 -0.76 6.29 7.65
C ASP A 27 0.10 5.20 6.99
N THR A 28 -0.08 4.96 5.70
CA THR A 28 0.74 3.97 4.96
C THR A 28 2.21 4.37 4.84
N GLN A 29 2.53 5.67 4.86
CA GLN A 29 3.90 6.18 4.78
C GLN A 29 4.68 6.01 6.09
N VAL A 30 4.04 6.25 7.24
CA VAL A 30 4.72 6.31 8.56
C VAL A 30 4.39 5.10 9.44
N GLY A 31 3.24 4.47 9.20
CA GLY A 31 2.67 3.39 10.01
C GLY A 31 3.15 2.01 9.58
N TRP A 32 2.18 1.14 9.28
CA TRP A 32 2.36 -0.31 9.24
C TRP A 32 2.99 -0.85 7.95
N TRP A 33 2.92 -0.11 6.84
CA TRP A 33 3.51 -0.53 5.56
C TRP A 33 4.82 0.17 5.21
N ARG A 34 5.00 1.42 5.67
CA ARG A 34 6.21 2.24 5.47
C ARG A 34 6.57 2.51 4.00
N ASP A 35 5.60 2.41 3.09
CA ASP A 35 5.68 2.87 1.70
C ASP A 35 4.29 3.29 1.22
N SER A 36 4.16 4.51 0.73
CA SER A 36 2.89 5.04 0.23
C SER A 36 2.75 4.94 -1.29
N ARG A 37 3.79 4.57 -2.05
CA ARG A 37 3.73 4.61 -3.52
C ARG A 37 2.70 3.65 -4.10
N MET A 38 2.62 2.41 -3.60
CA MET A 38 1.62 1.43 -4.03
C MET A 38 0.21 1.95 -3.75
N PHE A 39 -0.03 2.44 -2.53
CA PHE A 39 -1.32 2.98 -2.13
C PHE A 39 -1.67 4.25 -2.89
N GLY A 40 -0.68 5.08 -3.24
CA GLY A 40 -0.86 6.26 -4.08
C GLY A 40 -1.26 5.92 -5.52
N VAL A 41 -0.82 4.78 -6.06
CA VAL A 41 -1.34 4.25 -7.35
C VAL A 41 -2.79 3.79 -7.19
N ILE A 42 -3.12 3.09 -6.10
CA ILE A 42 -4.49 2.62 -5.84
C ILE A 42 -5.44 3.79 -5.54
N ALA A 43 -4.93 4.90 -4.98
CA ALA A 43 -5.70 6.09 -4.60
C ALA A 43 -6.43 6.77 -5.77
N HIS A 44 -6.02 6.50 -7.02
CA HIS A 44 -6.80 6.88 -8.22
C HIS A 44 -8.20 6.25 -8.24
N VAL A 45 -8.42 5.18 -7.47
CA VAL A 45 -9.73 4.54 -7.24
C VAL A 45 -9.98 4.47 -5.72
N PRO A 46 -10.56 5.52 -5.11
CA PRO A 46 -10.71 5.65 -3.65
C PRO A 46 -11.34 4.44 -2.94
N GLU A 47 -12.42 3.87 -3.49
CA GLU A 47 -13.08 2.70 -2.91
C GLU A 47 -12.19 1.45 -2.92
N ALA A 48 -11.36 1.29 -3.96
CA ALA A 48 -10.40 0.20 -4.01
C ALA A 48 -9.33 0.37 -2.94
N LEU A 49 -8.86 1.60 -2.69
CA LEU A 49 -7.90 1.88 -1.63
C LEU A 49 -8.46 1.53 -0.26
N ARG A 50 -9.69 1.95 0.05
CA ARG A 50 -10.37 1.63 1.31
C ARG A 50 -10.48 0.11 1.50
N GLY A 51 -10.92 -0.61 0.48
CA GLY A 51 -11.03 -2.06 0.51
C GLY A 51 -9.67 -2.76 0.71
N TRP A 52 -8.63 -2.29 0.02
CA TRP A 52 -7.28 -2.83 0.16
C TRP A 52 -6.70 -2.66 1.56
N VAL A 53 -6.83 -1.47 2.14
CA VAL A 53 -6.35 -1.19 3.50
C VAL A 53 -7.11 -2.04 4.52
N HIS A 54 -8.43 -2.17 4.36
CA HIS A 54 -9.23 -3.02 5.23
C HIS A 54 -8.78 -4.49 5.18
N LEU A 55 -8.56 -5.03 3.98
CA LEU A 55 -8.08 -6.40 3.81
C LEU A 55 -6.72 -6.63 4.46
N ILE A 56 -5.76 -5.73 4.21
CA ILE A 56 -4.40 -5.92 4.71
C ILE A 56 -4.35 -5.78 6.24
N THR A 57 -4.97 -4.73 6.79
CA THR A 57 -4.99 -4.52 8.25
C THR A 57 -5.71 -5.65 8.98
N GLY A 58 -6.80 -6.16 8.42
CA GLY A 58 -7.50 -7.33 8.97
C GLY A 58 -6.64 -8.60 8.95
N THR A 59 -5.83 -8.80 7.90
CA THR A 59 -4.97 -9.99 7.80
C THR A 59 -3.73 -9.87 8.69
N ALA A 60 -3.10 -8.69 8.74
CA ALA A 60 -1.91 -8.41 9.54
C ALA A 60 -2.17 -8.51 11.05
N THR A 61 -3.41 -8.33 11.50
CA THR A 61 -3.79 -8.48 12.91
C THR A 61 -4.10 -9.93 13.31
N ALA A 62 -4.26 -10.84 12.33
CA ALA A 62 -4.59 -12.25 12.58
C ALA A 62 -3.35 -13.15 12.77
N VAL A 63 -2.16 -12.66 12.42
CA VAL A 63 -0.88 -13.39 12.53
C VAL A 63 0.19 -12.50 13.15
N ASP A 64 1.28 -13.07 13.66
CA ASP A 64 2.39 -12.26 14.16
C ASP A 64 3.11 -11.51 13.00
N PRO A 65 3.80 -10.39 13.29
CA PRO A 65 4.42 -9.57 12.25
C PRO A 65 5.43 -10.30 11.37
N VAL A 66 6.21 -11.24 11.92
CA VAL A 66 7.23 -11.98 11.16
C VAL A 66 6.55 -12.95 10.20
N THR A 67 5.53 -13.67 10.67
CA THR A 67 4.74 -14.55 9.80
C THR A 67 4.06 -13.78 8.68
N TRP A 68 3.50 -12.60 8.97
CA TRP A 68 2.92 -11.71 7.95
C TRP A 68 3.92 -11.33 6.86
N GLU A 69 5.11 -10.88 7.24
CA GLU A 69 6.18 -10.53 6.28
C GLU A 69 6.58 -11.72 5.41
N LEU A 70 6.70 -12.92 5.99
CA LEU A 70 7.01 -14.14 5.23
C LEU A 70 5.90 -14.54 4.26
N MET A 71 4.63 -14.37 4.64
CA MET A 71 3.48 -14.58 3.75
C MET A 71 3.52 -13.60 2.57
N ALA A 72 3.79 -12.32 2.83
CA ALA A 72 3.92 -11.29 1.81
C ALA A 72 5.08 -11.60 0.85
N LEU A 73 6.26 -11.96 1.37
CA LEU A 73 7.42 -12.35 0.57
C LEU A 73 7.15 -13.58 -0.29
N ARG A 74 6.51 -14.61 0.28
CA ARG A 74 6.14 -15.81 -0.48
C ARG A 74 5.13 -15.49 -1.58
N GLY A 75 4.13 -14.65 -1.28
CA GLY A 75 3.15 -14.16 -2.24
C GLY A 75 3.81 -13.41 -3.41
N ALA A 76 4.73 -12.50 -3.11
CA ALA A 76 5.49 -11.77 -4.13
C ALA A 76 6.32 -12.72 -5.00
N PHE A 77 7.01 -13.69 -4.39
CA PHE A 77 7.82 -14.67 -5.11
C PHE A 77 6.99 -15.52 -6.09
N VAL A 78 5.84 -16.06 -5.66
CA VAL A 78 5.03 -16.94 -6.54
C VAL A 78 4.30 -16.19 -7.65
N THR A 79 4.04 -14.89 -7.45
CA THR A 79 3.38 -14.04 -8.45
C THR A 79 4.37 -13.32 -9.38
N GLY A 80 5.68 -13.40 -9.10
CA GLY A 80 6.68 -12.60 -9.81
C GLY A 80 6.51 -11.09 -9.56
N CYS A 81 5.98 -10.71 -8.39
CA CYS A 81 5.85 -9.31 -8.00
C CYS A 81 7.22 -8.77 -7.61
N HIS A 82 7.69 -7.77 -8.35
CA HIS A 82 8.99 -7.11 -8.16
C HIS A 82 8.85 -5.64 -7.73
N TYR A 83 7.68 -5.27 -7.22
CA TYR A 83 7.38 -3.93 -6.72
C TYR A 83 8.41 -3.51 -5.64
#